data_AF-A0A2V3I1E1-F1
#
_entry.id   AF-A0A2V3I1E1-F1
#
_cell.length_a   1.000
_cell.length_b   1.000
_cell.length_c   1.000
_cell.angle_alpha   90.00
_cell.angle_beta   90.00
_cell.angle_gamma   90.00
#
_symmetry.space_group_name_H-M   'P 1'
#
loop_
_entity.id
_entity.type
_entity.pdbx_description
1 polymer ?
#
loop_
_entity_poly.entity_id
_entity_poly.type
_entity_poly.pdbx_seq_one_letter_code
_entity_poly.pdbx_strand_id
1 'polypeptide(L)'
;MQISHIGPVASVIKELVDLGHSIILVHGAGSFGHIESRKWRLADGYQQDIEHEQAEAIARVRFDMLELNQHVVSALESQGLEAESLPPRYWANGVGLSFKGDISAFERAPSEPIPVTFGDVVEVTNGSKFGILSGDHIMVRLGIELPDVSACLFLLGDVDGLMDRPPEQSG
;
A
#
# COMPACT_ATOMS: atom_id res chain seq x y z
N MET A 1 -9.76 2.03 5.10
CA MET A 1 -9.18 2.90 6.14
C MET A 1 -10.08 4.11 6.30
N GLN A 2 -10.72 4.27 7.46
CA GLN A 2 -11.35 5.55 7.78
C GLN A 2 -10.28 6.52 8.24
N ILE A 3 -10.33 7.78 7.76
CA ILE A 3 -9.33 8.83 8.07
C ILE A 3 -9.16 9.01 9.58
N SER A 4 -10.21 8.76 10.37
CA SER A 4 -10.21 8.81 11.84
C SER A 4 -9.19 7.90 12.52
N HIS A 5 -8.77 6.81 11.89
CA HIS A 5 -7.83 5.85 12.48
C HIS A 5 -6.36 6.13 12.15
N ILE A 6 -6.07 7.04 11.21
CA ILE A 6 -4.69 7.33 10.79
C ILE A 6 -3.89 7.96 11.94
N GLY A 7 -4.48 8.92 12.66
CA GLY A 7 -3.82 9.62 13.77
C GLY A 7 -3.35 8.69 14.90
N PRO A 8 -4.24 7.82 15.45
CA PRO A 8 -3.83 6.83 16.45
C PRO A 8 -2.70 5.90 15.97
N VAL A 9 -2.75 5.45 14.71
CA VAL A 9 -1.68 4.60 14.14
C VAL A 9 -0.36 5.38 14.06
N ALA A 10 -0.38 6.65 13.64
CA ALA A 10 0.82 7.48 13.61
C ALA A 10 1.45 7.67 15.01
N SER A 11 0.63 7.79 16.06
CA SER A 11 1.11 7.84 17.45
C SER A 11 1.84 6.56 17.86
N VAL A 12 1.29 5.39 17.52
CA VAL A 12 1.93 4.10 17.81
C VAL A 12 3.24 3.94 17.02
N ILE A 13 3.26 4.38 15.76
CA ILE A 13 4.49 4.37 14.95
C ILE A 13 5.56 5.26 15.61
N LYS A 14 5.19 6.44 16.13
CA LYS A 14 6.11 7.32 16.86
C LYS A 14 6.74 6.62 18.07
N GLU A 15 5.94 5.90 18.85
CA GLU A 15 6.44 5.12 19.99
C GLU A 15 7.46 4.04 19.54
N LEU A 16 7.18 3.34 18.44
CA LEU A 16 8.11 2.34 17.91
C LEU A 16 9.42 2.95 17.43
N VAL A 17 9.36 4.10 16.75
CA VAL A 17 10.56 4.84 16.33
C VAL A 17 11.37 5.33 17.53
N ASP A 18 10.71 5.84 18.58
CA ASP A 18 11.37 6.27 19.82
C ASP A 18 12.04 5.12 20.58
N LEU A 19 11.54 3.89 20.42
CA LEU A 19 12.17 2.66 20.91
C LEU A 19 13.35 2.19 20.03
N GLY A 20 13.65 2.90 18.93
CA GLY A 20 14.76 2.61 18.03
C GLY A 20 14.44 1.64 16.90
N HIS A 21 13.16 1.38 16.62
CA HIS A 21 12.76 0.54 15.49
C HIS A 21 12.75 1.33 14.18
N SER A 22 13.28 0.72 13.12
CA SER A 22 13.07 1.19 11.74
C SER A 22 11.72 0.67 11.25
N ILE A 23 10.94 1.54 10.60
CA ILE A 23 9.58 1.25 10.17
C ILE A 23 9.47 1.43 8.66
N ILE A 24 8.85 0.45 7.99
CA ILE A 24 8.34 0.59 6.63
C ILE A 24 6.82 0.56 6.72
N LEU A 25 6.14 1.56 6.14
CA LEU A 25 4.68 1.63 6.17
C LEU A 25 4.10 1.24 4.81
N VAL A 26 3.26 0.20 4.80
CA VAL A 26 2.47 -0.19 3.64
C VAL A 26 0.99 0.02 3.95
N HIS A 27 0.27 0.81 3.15
CA HIS A 27 -1.18 0.97 3.31
C HIS A 27 -1.97 0.48 2.09
N GLY A 28 -3.13 -0.09 2.34
CA GLY A 28 -4.09 -0.43 1.29
C GLY A 28 -4.78 0.81 0.70
N ALA A 29 -5.55 0.59 -0.36
CA ALA A 29 -6.38 1.61 -0.99
C ALA A 29 -7.61 2.01 -0.13
N GLY A 30 -8.08 1.14 0.76
CA GLY A 30 -9.27 1.41 1.56
C GLY A 30 -10.52 1.54 0.68
N SER A 31 -11.35 2.57 0.87
CA SER A 31 -12.48 2.86 -0.03
C SER A 31 -12.06 3.66 -1.27
N PHE A 32 -10.85 4.22 -1.28
CA PHE A 32 -10.33 5.06 -2.35
C PHE A 32 -9.98 4.18 -3.56
N GLY A 33 -10.36 4.59 -4.77
CA GLY A 33 -10.12 3.83 -6.00
C GLY A 33 -10.86 2.48 -6.15
N HIS A 34 -11.47 1.92 -5.10
CA HIS A 34 -12.10 0.59 -5.15
C HIS A 34 -13.33 0.51 -6.07
N ILE A 35 -14.11 1.59 -6.18
CA ILE A 35 -15.32 1.62 -7.02
C ILE A 35 -14.92 1.67 -8.51
N GLU A 36 -14.06 2.62 -8.88
CA GLU A 36 -13.62 2.80 -10.28
C GLU A 36 -12.77 1.63 -10.76
N SER A 37 -11.85 1.10 -9.93
CA SER A 37 -11.01 -0.04 -10.31
C SER A 37 -11.81 -1.31 -10.61
N ARG A 38 -12.89 -1.57 -9.86
CA ARG A 38 -13.80 -2.70 -10.12
C ARG A 38 -14.69 -2.44 -11.34
N LYS A 39 -15.25 -1.24 -11.45
CA LYS A 39 -16.11 -0.84 -12.58
C LYS A 39 -15.41 -1.04 -13.92
N TRP A 40 -14.13 -0.67 -14.00
CA TRP A 40 -13.34 -0.74 -15.23
C TRP A 40 -12.37 -1.92 -15.27
N ARG A 41 -12.55 -2.89 -14.36
CA ARG A 41 -11.86 -4.18 -14.34
C ARG A 41 -10.33 -4.04 -14.40
N LEU A 42 -9.77 -3.07 -13.68
CA LEU A 42 -8.35 -2.74 -13.78
C LEU A 42 -7.43 -3.87 -13.29
N ALA A 43 -7.94 -4.75 -12.41
CA ALA A 43 -7.23 -5.95 -11.97
C ALA A 43 -7.08 -7.00 -13.08
N ASP A 44 -7.98 -7.01 -14.07
CA ASP A 44 -7.95 -7.94 -15.20
C ASP A 44 -6.96 -7.48 -16.30
N GLY A 45 -6.42 -6.26 -16.16
CA GLY A 45 -5.53 -5.63 -17.12
C GLY A 45 -6.26 -5.02 -18.31
N TYR A 46 -5.49 -4.78 -19.38
CA TYR A 46 -5.92 -4.09 -20.58
C TYR A 46 -7.05 -4.81 -21.32
N GLN A 47 -8.08 -4.04 -21.68
CA GLN A 47 -9.20 -4.48 -22.52
C GLN A 47 -9.38 -3.48 -23.65
N GLN A 48 -9.23 -3.95 -24.89
CA GLN A 48 -9.28 -3.10 -26.09
C GLN A 48 -10.60 -2.35 -26.23
N ASP A 49 -11.73 -2.98 -25.87
CA ASP A 49 -13.07 -2.40 -26.04
C ASP A 49 -13.38 -1.24 -25.08
N ILE A 50 -12.59 -1.08 -24.01
CA ILE A 50 -12.79 -0.06 -22.97
C ILE A 50 -11.48 0.68 -22.63
N GLU A 51 -10.54 0.74 -23.58
CA GLU A 51 -9.19 1.30 -23.35
C GLU A 51 -9.24 2.74 -22.85
N HIS A 52 -10.13 3.56 -23.41
CA HIS A 52 -10.24 4.97 -23.05
C HIS A 52 -10.73 5.14 -21.61
N GLU A 53 -11.77 4.40 -21.24
CA GLU A 53 -12.33 4.41 -19.89
C GLU A 53 -11.36 3.81 -18.88
N GLN A 54 -10.58 2.80 -19.26
CA GLN A 54 -9.49 2.28 -18.43
C GLN A 54 -8.42 3.33 -18.20
N ALA A 55 -8.03 4.11 -19.21
CA ALA A 55 -7.04 5.18 -19.04
C ALA A 55 -7.51 6.26 -18.05
N GLU A 56 -8.77 6.70 -18.16
CA GLU A 56 -9.37 7.66 -17.21
C GLU A 56 -9.50 7.07 -15.80
N ALA A 57 -9.95 5.83 -15.69
CA ALA A 57 -10.09 5.13 -14.43
C ALA A 57 -8.75 4.95 -13.72
N ILE A 58 -7.69 4.61 -14.48
CA ILE A 58 -6.33 4.56 -13.97
C ILE A 58 -5.96 5.94 -13.41
N ALA A 59 -6.05 7.01 -14.20
CA ALA A 59 -5.69 8.36 -13.73
C ALA A 59 -6.42 8.73 -12.42
N ARG A 60 -7.71 8.39 -12.30
CA ARG A 60 -8.50 8.65 -11.10
C ARG A 60 -8.10 7.80 -9.91
N VAL A 61 -7.95 6.49 -10.07
CA VAL A 61 -7.47 5.60 -8.99
C VAL A 61 -6.11 6.07 -8.50
N ARG A 62 -5.23 6.47 -9.42
CA ARG A 62 -3.89 6.98 -9.09
C ARG A 62 -3.94 8.26 -8.27
N PHE A 63 -4.83 9.18 -8.62
CA PHE A 63 -5.08 10.41 -7.87
C PHE A 63 -5.62 10.11 -6.47
N ASP A 64 -6.65 9.26 -6.36
CA ASP A 64 -7.25 8.86 -5.09
C ASP A 64 -6.20 8.21 -4.14
N MET A 65 -5.28 7.40 -4.69
CA MET A 65 -4.18 6.80 -3.90
C MET A 65 -3.18 7.84 -3.39
N LEU A 66 -2.86 8.85 -4.19
CA LEU A 66 -1.98 9.94 -3.76
C LEU A 66 -2.65 10.80 -2.68
N GLU A 67 -3.95 11.05 -2.79
CA GLU A 67 -4.72 11.77 -1.76
C GLU A 67 -4.72 11.01 -0.42
N LEU A 68 -5.00 9.70 -0.46
CA LEU A 68 -4.96 8.86 0.74
C LEU A 68 -3.55 8.83 1.35
N ASN A 69 -2.53 8.64 0.52
CA ASN A 69 -1.13 8.64 0.96
C ASN A 69 -0.74 9.99 1.59
N GLN A 70 -1.21 11.11 1.04
CA GLN A 70 -0.96 12.42 1.63
C GLN A 70 -1.55 12.54 3.04
N HIS A 71 -2.74 12.00 3.29
CA HIS A 71 -3.31 11.95 4.64
C HIS A 71 -2.46 11.12 5.61
N VAL A 72 -1.91 9.99 5.15
CA VAL A 72 -1.01 9.13 5.93
C VAL A 72 0.27 9.86 6.27
N VAL A 73 0.95 10.42 5.27
CA VAL A 73 2.21 11.18 5.43
C VAL A 73 2.00 12.36 6.38
N SER A 74 0.97 13.18 6.16
CA SER A 74 0.70 14.32 7.02
C SER A 74 0.39 13.93 8.47
N ALA A 75 -0.20 12.75 8.70
CA ALA A 75 -0.39 12.26 10.07
C ALA A 75 0.94 11.88 10.73
N LEU A 76 1.88 11.24 10.00
CA LEU A 76 3.23 10.97 10.51
C LEU A 76 3.99 12.26 10.81
N GLU A 77 3.98 13.20 9.88
CA GLU A 77 4.62 14.52 10.02
C GLU A 77 4.06 15.30 11.22
N SER A 78 2.75 15.19 11.49
CA SER A 78 2.13 15.82 12.66
C SER A 78 2.64 15.27 14.01
N GLN A 79 3.22 14.06 14.00
CA GLN A 79 3.88 13.44 15.16
C GLN A 79 5.39 13.71 15.20
N GLY A 80 5.91 14.54 14.28
CA GLY A 80 7.34 14.84 14.15
C GLY A 80 8.15 13.74 13.48
N LEU A 81 7.51 12.85 12.71
CA LEU A 81 8.17 11.81 11.93
C LEU A 81 8.37 12.30 10.49
N GLU A 82 9.59 12.15 9.97
CA GLU A 82 9.83 12.33 8.54
C GLU A 82 9.36 11.09 7.78
N ALA A 83 8.70 11.28 6.63
CA ALA A 83 8.18 10.20 5.81
C ALA A 83 8.42 10.47 4.32
N GLU A 84 8.77 9.44 3.57
CA GLU A 84 9.01 9.49 2.12
C GLU A 84 7.98 8.62 1.40
N SER A 85 7.25 9.22 0.45
CA SER A 85 6.28 8.46 -0.37
C SER A 85 6.97 7.75 -1.53
N LEU A 86 6.79 6.44 -1.62
CA LEU A 86 7.33 5.57 -2.67
C LEU A 86 6.19 4.85 -3.41
N PRO A 87 5.45 5.53 -4.33
CA PRO A 87 4.38 4.92 -5.10
C PRO A 87 4.89 3.76 -5.96
N PRO A 88 4.31 2.55 -5.89
CA PRO A 88 4.81 1.38 -6.63
C PRO A 88 4.87 1.57 -8.14
N ARG A 89 4.03 2.45 -8.69
CA ARG A 89 4.04 2.75 -10.14
C ARG A 89 5.38 3.24 -10.68
N TYR A 90 6.30 3.69 -9.82
CA TYR A 90 7.61 4.21 -10.23
C TYR A 90 8.76 3.22 -10.06
N TRP A 91 8.57 2.16 -9.26
CA TRP A 91 9.65 1.22 -8.93
C TRP A 91 9.28 -0.25 -9.12
N ALA A 92 7.99 -0.56 -9.31
CA ALA A 92 7.49 -1.90 -9.51
C ALA A 92 6.92 -2.11 -10.93
N ASN A 93 7.11 -3.32 -11.45
CA ASN A 93 6.49 -3.82 -12.68
C ASN A 93 5.95 -5.23 -12.46
N GLY A 94 4.70 -5.47 -12.84
CA GLY A 94 4.01 -6.73 -12.60
C GLY A 94 3.15 -6.71 -11.34
N VAL A 95 2.35 -7.76 -11.18
CA VAL A 95 1.44 -7.96 -10.05
C VAL A 95 1.70 -9.32 -9.39
N GLY A 96 1.06 -9.56 -8.25
CA GLY A 96 1.24 -10.80 -7.51
C GLY A 96 2.61 -10.89 -6.85
N LEU A 97 2.94 -12.07 -6.32
CA LEU A 97 4.21 -12.31 -5.62
C LEU A 97 5.45 -12.26 -6.55
N SER A 98 5.25 -12.32 -7.87
CA SER A 98 6.33 -12.37 -8.86
C SER A 98 6.71 -11.01 -9.44
N PHE A 99 6.12 -9.92 -8.96
CA PHE A 99 6.42 -8.57 -9.45
C PHE A 99 7.91 -8.26 -9.33
N LYS A 100 8.43 -7.43 -10.22
CA LYS A 100 9.82 -6.99 -10.27
C LYS A 100 9.92 -5.54 -9.84
N GLY A 101 11.07 -5.18 -9.29
CA GLY A 101 11.32 -3.83 -8.79
C GLY A 101 12.45 -3.84 -7.78
N ASP A 102 13.19 -2.75 -7.74
CA ASP A 102 14.23 -2.51 -6.74
C ASP A 102 13.55 -2.10 -5.41
N ILE A 103 13.88 -2.82 -4.34
CA ILE A 103 13.35 -2.57 -3.00
C ILE A 103 14.41 -2.02 -2.04
N SER A 104 15.63 -1.74 -2.51
CA SER A 104 16.72 -1.21 -1.68
C SER A 104 16.37 0.12 -1.02
N ALA A 105 15.49 0.93 -1.64
CA ALA A 105 14.99 2.17 -1.07
C ALA A 105 14.19 1.99 0.25
N PHE A 106 13.77 0.77 0.57
CA PHE A 106 13.06 0.43 1.81
C PHE A 106 14.01 -0.04 2.93
N GLU A 107 15.28 -0.30 2.63
CA GLU A 107 16.30 -0.60 3.64
C GLU A 107 16.76 0.72 4.27
N ARG A 108 16.24 1.02 5.47
CA ARG A 108 16.42 2.31 6.15
C ARG A 108 16.84 2.14 7.60
N ALA A 109 17.72 3.01 8.07
CA ALA A 109 17.99 3.17 9.48
C ALA A 109 16.83 3.89 10.21
N PRO A 110 16.65 3.70 11.53
CA PRO A 110 15.60 4.37 12.30
C PRO A 110 15.64 5.91 12.26
N SER A 111 16.79 6.51 11.94
CA SER A 111 16.96 7.96 11.81
C SER A 111 16.63 8.52 10.43
N GLU A 112 16.36 7.66 9.44
CA GLU A 112 15.98 8.07 8.09
C GLU A 112 14.45 8.24 7.98
N PRO A 113 13.97 8.98 6.96
CA PRO A 113 12.54 9.10 6.70
C PRO A 113 11.87 7.74 6.53
N ILE A 114 10.69 7.57 7.12
CA ILE A 114 9.88 6.35 7.03
C ILE A 114 9.44 6.16 5.57
N PRO A 115 9.85 5.09 4.87
CA PRO A 115 9.36 4.81 3.54
C PRO A 115 7.90 4.36 3.61
N VAL A 116 7.03 5.09 2.91
CA VAL A 116 5.59 4.83 2.81
C VAL A 116 5.26 4.38 1.40
N THR A 117 4.68 3.19 1.26
CA THR A 117 4.18 2.67 -0.02
C THR A 117 2.77 2.12 0.13
N PHE A 118 2.11 1.79 -0.98
CA PHE A 118 0.70 1.48 -0.96
C PHE A 118 0.24 0.64 -2.14
N GLY A 119 -0.95 0.04 -2.04
CA GLY A 119 -1.54 -0.66 -3.17
C GLY A 119 -1.85 0.28 -4.33
N ASP A 120 -1.50 -0.11 -5.56
CA ASP A 120 -1.52 0.82 -6.70
C ASP A 120 -1.67 0.11 -8.06
N VAL A 121 -2.10 0.86 -9.09
CA VAL A 121 -2.05 0.44 -10.48
C VAL A 121 -0.64 0.62 -11.04
N VAL A 122 0.01 -0.49 -11.35
CA VAL A 122 1.37 -0.56 -11.87
C VAL A 122 1.39 -1.04 -13.31
N GLU A 123 2.48 -0.77 -14.02
CA GLU A 123 2.70 -1.33 -15.35
C GLU A 123 3.00 -2.82 -15.28
N VAL A 124 2.63 -3.54 -16.33
CA VAL A 124 2.94 -4.97 -16.49
C VAL A 124 3.53 -5.15 -17.88
N THR A 125 4.78 -5.60 -17.95
CA THR A 125 5.49 -5.83 -19.21
C THR A 125 5.05 -7.14 -19.88
N ASN A 126 3.76 -7.26 -20.18
CA ASN A 126 3.15 -8.32 -20.98
C ASN A 126 1.85 -7.80 -21.64
N GLY A 127 1.04 -8.69 -22.22
CA GLY A 127 -0.21 -8.33 -22.90
C GLY A 127 -1.25 -7.62 -22.01
N SER A 128 -1.16 -7.72 -20.68
CA SER A 128 -2.06 -7.04 -19.75
C SER A 128 -1.80 -5.53 -19.65
N LYS A 129 -0.62 -5.04 -20.05
CA LYS A 129 -0.15 -3.63 -19.98
C LYS A 129 -0.09 -3.00 -18.58
N PHE A 130 -1.03 -3.30 -17.69
CA PHE A 130 -1.12 -2.81 -16.31
C PHE A 130 -1.86 -3.82 -15.43
N GLY A 131 -1.83 -3.59 -14.11
CA GLY A 131 -2.61 -4.35 -13.14
C GLY A 131 -2.55 -3.72 -11.75
N ILE A 132 -3.32 -4.27 -10.80
CA ILE A 132 -3.32 -3.82 -9.40
C ILE A 132 -2.29 -4.61 -8.59
N LEU A 133 -1.25 -3.93 -8.11
CA LEU A 133 -0.33 -4.47 -7.12
C LEU A 133 -0.87 -4.13 -5.72
N SER A 134 -1.30 -5.15 -4.97
CA SER A 134 -1.82 -4.96 -3.61
C SER A 134 -0.70 -4.72 -2.60
N GLY A 135 -1.04 -4.02 -1.51
CA GLY A 135 -0.16 -3.85 -0.35
C GLY A 135 0.29 -5.20 0.24
N ASP A 136 -0.55 -6.23 0.21
CA ASP A 136 -0.18 -7.57 0.71
C ASP A 136 0.96 -8.20 -0.10
N HIS A 137 0.94 -8.08 -1.44
CA HIS A 137 2.04 -8.59 -2.26
C HIS A 137 3.34 -7.83 -1.98
N ILE A 138 3.26 -6.51 -1.77
CA ILE A 138 4.40 -5.68 -1.40
C ILE A 138 4.94 -6.11 -0.03
N MET A 139 4.07 -6.27 0.97
CA MET A 139 4.41 -6.73 2.32
C MET A 139 5.15 -8.07 2.31
N VAL A 140 4.66 -9.05 1.54
CA VAL A 140 5.31 -10.36 1.44
C VAL A 140 6.71 -10.22 0.85
N ARG A 141 6.86 -9.43 -0.21
CA ARG A 141 8.16 -9.27 -0.88
C ARG A 141 9.17 -8.56 0.00
N LEU A 142 8.77 -7.47 0.64
CA LEU A 142 9.62 -6.74 1.59
C LEU A 142 10.02 -7.63 2.78
N GLY A 143 9.07 -8.38 3.35
CA GLY A 143 9.32 -9.25 4.50
C GLY A 143 10.21 -10.46 4.20
N ILE A 144 10.31 -10.90 2.94
CA ILE A 144 11.14 -12.05 2.52
C ILE A 144 12.49 -11.60 1.97
N GLU A 145 12.55 -10.51 1.20
CA GLU A 145 13.74 -10.11 0.45
C GLU A 145 14.64 -9.12 1.20
N LEU A 146 14.12 -8.35 2.17
CA LEU A 146 14.95 -7.47 2.99
C LEU A 146 15.67 -8.26 4.11
N PRO A 147 16.94 -7.96 4.41
CA PRO A 147 17.76 -8.78 5.30
C PRO A 147 17.35 -8.73 6.78
N ASP A 148 16.85 -7.58 7.26
CA ASP A 148 16.72 -7.28 8.69
C ASP A 148 15.27 -7.04 9.16
N VAL A 149 14.29 -7.66 8.48
CA VAL A 149 12.88 -7.57 8.90
C VAL A 149 12.64 -8.48 10.10
N SER A 150 12.36 -7.87 11.25
CA SER A 150 12.09 -8.58 12.50
C SER A 150 10.62 -8.97 12.70
N ALA A 151 9.69 -8.21 12.10
CA ALA A 151 8.25 -8.45 12.21
C ALA A 151 7.48 -7.85 11.03
N CYS A 152 6.38 -8.51 10.64
CA CYS A 152 5.37 -7.95 9.75
C CYS A 152 4.06 -7.79 10.53
N LEU A 153 3.60 -6.54 10.69
CA LEU A 153 2.40 -6.23 11.46
C LEU A 153 1.26 -5.86 10.50
N PHE A 154 0.16 -6.61 10.56
CA PHE A 154 -1.05 -6.32 9.79
C PHE A 154 -2.09 -5.67 10.70
N LEU A 155 -2.38 -4.40 10.43
CA LEU A 155 -3.44 -3.67 11.13
C LEU A 155 -4.77 -4.02 10.48
N LEU A 156 -5.53 -4.89 11.13
CA LEU A 156 -6.86 -5.29 10.67
C LEU A 156 -7.90 -4.29 11.21
N GLY A 157 -8.71 -3.74 10.31
CA GLY A 157 -9.87 -2.93 10.69
C GLY A 157 -11.05 -3.81 11.00
N ASP A 158 -11.86 -3.40 11.98
CA ASP A 158 -13.18 -3.96 12.29
C ASP A 158 -13.18 -5.44 12.77
N VAL A 159 -12.00 -6.01 13.07
CA VAL A 159 -11.84 -7.38 13.60
C VAL A 159 -10.68 -7.45 14.60
N ASP A 160 -10.81 -8.30 15.62
CA ASP A 160 -9.78 -8.49 16.66
C ASP A 160 -8.54 -9.26 16.18
N GLY A 161 -8.63 -9.91 15.01
CA GLY A 161 -7.56 -10.75 14.49
C GLY A 161 -8.03 -11.59 13.30
N LEU A 162 -7.19 -12.55 12.90
CA LEU A 162 -7.59 -13.55 11.90
C LEU A 162 -8.70 -14.43 12.48
N MET A 163 -9.85 -14.43 11.82
CA MET A 163 -11.01 -15.24 12.18
C MET A 163 -11.18 -16.43 11.23
N ASP A 164 -11.76 -17.52 11.70
CA ASP A 164 -12.11 -18.69 10.89
C ASP A 164 -13.39 -18.47 10.05
N ARG A 165 -14.18 -17.45 10.39
CA ARG A 165 -15.41 -17.02 9.71
C ARG A 165 -15.53 -15.49 9.68
N PRO A 166 -16.40 -14.93 8.83
CA PRO A 166 -16.74 -13.51 8.90
C PRO A 166 -17.21 -13.14 10.32
N PRO A 167 -16.87 -11.93 10.83
CA PRO A 167 -17.10 -11.54 12.23
C PRO A 167 -18.59 -11.55 12.63
N GLU A 168 -19.46 -11.42 11.64
CA GLU A 168 -20.91 -11.38 11.75
C GLU A 168 -21.53 -12.79 11.84
N GLN A 169 -20.75 -13.85 11.65
CA GLN A 169 -21.20 -15.24 11.66
C GLN A 169 -20.67 -15.96 12.91
N SER A 170 -21.54 -16.67 13.61
CA SER A 170 -21.15 -17.48 14.76
C SER A 170 -20.24 -18.65 14.35
N GLY A 171 -19.18 -18.87 15.14
CA GLY A 171 -18.27 -20.03 15.07
C GLY A 171 -18.95 -21.35 15.43
#